data_AF-A0ABD6QDJ4-F1
#
_entry.id   AF-A0ABD6QDJ4-F1
#
_cell.length_a   1.000
_cell.length_b   1.000
_cell.length_c   1.000
_cell.angle_alpha   90.00
_cell.angle_beta   90.00
_cell.angle_gamma   90.00
#
_symmetry.space_group_name_H-M   'P 1'
#
loop_
_entity.id
_entity.type
_entity.pdbx_description
1 polymer ?
#
loop_
_entity_poly.entity_id
_entity_poly.type
_entity_poly.pdbx_seq_one_letter_code
_entity_poly.pdbx_strand_id
1 'polypeptide(L)'
;MSIELSEATALAADREEGGVAIADQAFVEYLWSDLKARRNALSLWPEDLAPLLGIDPALYLAYEYDRPQDVPTKSAGRRGAMRAIRAGEGSPDNVPEQFVDELAEMEAFVADEAEQLIEAAPAAGVVKLDAVVDQETFTSECPDACTRLLEYPYPVILQHVAVGRAAAELRRRGRDVEVYRGDRRFDLAAARCAVGLGKTETAHLLGINVKSYFANERKGAVRQETLNDLQKIDDFITDTANRLAVKDESGVSVLWATDNSEQFRKAYPKAVIERSANPYPVRMLWVAAGRRAGELDAAGQAVRIAAVD
;
A
#
# COMPACT_ATOMS: atom_id res chain seq x y z
N MET A 1 -25.81 24.18 26.64
CA MET A 1 -26.21 25.12 25.57
C MET A 1 -24.94 25.43 24.78
N SER A 2 -24.50 24.54 23.91
CA SER A 2 -24.99 24.32 22.53
C SER A 2 -24.61 25.49 21.64
N ILE A 3 -23.43 25.36 21.03
CA ILE A 3 -23.02 26.14 19.85
C ILE A 3 -22.59 25.11 18.80
N GLU A 4 -23.49 24.99 17.84
CA GLU A 4 -23.48 24.48 16.46
C GLU A 4 -22.24 23.77 15.90
N LEU A 5 -22.43 22.47 15.63
CA LEU A 5 -21.77 21.68 14.59
C LEU A 5 -22.67 21.71 13.34
N SER A 6 -22.46 22.60 12.37
CA SER A 6 -23.30 22.61 11.15
C SER A 6 -22.59 22.88 9.82
N GLU A 7 -21.27 22.73 9.70
CA GLU A 7 -20.58 23.01 8.42
C GLU A 7 -19.75 21.83 7.85
N ALA A 8 -19.96 20.60 8.35
CA ALA A 8 -19.33 19.41 7.77
C ALA A 8 -20.29 18.48 7.00
N THR A 9 -21.57 18.85 6.88
CA THR A 9 -22.64 17.94 6.38
C THR A 9 -23.32 18.41 5.09
N ALA A 10 -22.75 19.37 4.36
CA ALA A 10 -23.38 19.98 3.18
C ALA A 10 -22.59 19.73 1.88
N LEU A 11 -22.23 18.47 1.61
CA LEU A 11 -21.69 18.07 0.30
C LEU A 11 -22.36 16.81 -0.29
N ALA A 12 -23.51 16.43 0.26
CA ALA A 12 -24.33 15.32 -0.25
C ALA A 12 -25.83 15.64 -0.14
N ALA A 13 -26.26 16.72 -0.78
CA ALA A 13 -27.66 16.93 -1.12
C ALA A 13 -27.76 17.87 -2.32
N ASP A 14 -28.54 17.43 -3.31
CA ASP A 14 -29.04 18.16 -4.48
C ASP A 14 -28.06 18.48 -5.62
N ARG A 15 -27.98 17.50 -6.54
CA ARG A 15 -28.09 17.76 -7.98
C ARG A 15 -28.58 16.51 -8.71
N GLU A 16 -29.89 16.33 -8.74
CA GLU A 16 -30.56 15.63 -9.84
C GLU A 16 -30.68 16.61 -11.02
N GLU A 17 -30.04 16.29 -12.15
CA GLU A 17 -30.58 16.41 -13.51
C GLU A 17 -29.44 16.17 -14.52
N GLY A 18 -29.54 15.06 -15.25
CA GLY A 18 -28.57 14.63 -16.27
C GLY A 18 -28.16 13.17 -16.17
N GLY A 19 -29.11 12.28 -15.90
CA GLY A 19 -28.88 10.84 -15.80
C GLY A 19 -28.46 10.24 -17.14
N VAL A 20 -27.16 10.02 -17.32
CA VAL A 20 -26.72 8.79 -17.96
C VAL A 20 -26.88 7.73 -16.88
N ALA A 21 -27.80 6.79 -17.10
CA ALA A 21 -27.96 5.63 -16.23
C ALA A 21 -26.57 5.00 -16.05
N ILE A 22 -26.01 5.11 -14.85
CA ILE A 22 -24.97 4.19 -14.41
C ILE A 22 -25.69 2.85 -14.46
N ALA A 23 -25.38 2.04 -15.47
CA ALA A 23 -26.01 0.75 -15.65
C ALA A 23 -25.89 -0.02 -14.33
N ASP A 24 -27.00 -0.60 -13.88
CA ASP A 24 -27.09 -1.60 -12.80
C ASP A 24 -26.31 -2.88 -13.21
N GLN A 25 -25.01 -2.75 -13.47
CA GLN A 25 -24.09 -3.86 -13.47
C GLN A 25 -23.67 -4.06 -12.02
N ALA A 26 -23.98 -5.24 -11.49
CA ALA A 26 -23.47 -5.66 -10.20
C ALA A 26 -21.96 -5.43 -10.17
N PHE A 27 -21.48 -4.64 -9.19
CA PHE A 27 -20.08 -4.31 -9.00
C PHE A 27 -19.33 -5.55 -8.48
N VAL A 28 -19.13 -6.54 -9.35
CA VAL A 28 -18.60 -7.87 -9.00
C VAL A 28 -17.19 -8.09 -9.56
N GLU A 29 -16.83 -7.41 -10.65
CA GLU A 29 -15.53 -7.57 -11.31
C GLU A 29 -14.41 -6.81 -10.58
N TYR A 30 -13.21 -7.39 -10.58
CA TYR A 30 -12.02 -6.75 -10.05
C TYR A 30 -11.44 -5.73 -11.04
N LEU A 31 -11.09 -4.56 -10.53
CA LEU A 31 -10.59 -3.45 -11.34
C LEU A 31 -9.09 -3.22 -11.13
N TRP A 32 -8.50 -2.41 -12.01
CA TRP A 32 -7.12 -1.92 -11.86
C TRP A 32 -6.85 -1.30 -10.48
N SER A 33 -7.87 -0.69 -9.87
CA SER A 33 -7.80 -0.06 -8.56
C SER A 33 -7.62 -1.07 -7.43
N ASP A 34 -8.23 -2.25 -7.52
CA ASP A 34 -7.97 -3.37 -6.59
C ASP A 34 -6.51 -3.79 -6.64
N LEU A 35 -6.03 -4.05 -7.86
CA LEU A 35 -4.66 -4.48 -8.14
C LEU A 35 -3.64 -3.47 -7.59
N LYS A 36 -3.84 -2.19 -7.91
CA LYS A 36 -2.95 -1.09 -7.52
C LYS A 36 -2.94 -0.86 -6.01
N ALA A 37 -4.11 -0.86 -5.36
CA ALA A 37 -4.22 -0.62 -3.92
C ALA A 37 -3.49 -1.70 -3.12
N ARG A 38 -3.81 -2.98 -3.40
CA ARG A 38 -3.22 -4.13 -2.70
C ARG A 38 -1.73 -4.22 -2.97
N ARG A 39 -1.28 -4.05 -4.22
CA ARG A 39 0.16 -4.02 -4.54
C ARG A 39 0.89 -2.91 -3.75
N ASN A 40 0.31 -1.70 -3.70
CA ASN A 40 0.92 -0.59 -2.96
C ASN A 40 0.98 -0.87 -1.45
N ALA A 41 -0.05 -1.49 -0.87
CA ALA A 41 -0.08 -1.88 0.54
C ALA A 41 1.05 -2.86 0.91
N LEU A 42 1.42 -3.74 -0.02
CA LEU A 42 2.51 -4.70 0.10
C LEU A 42 3.88 -4.13 -0.27
N SER A 43 3.96 -2.83 -0.59
CA SER A 43 5.19 -2.16 -1.04
C SER A 43 5.86 -2.83 -2.26
N LEU A 44 5.07 -3.51 -3.09
CA LEU A 44 5.56 -4.18 -4.29
C LEU A 44 5.54 -3.23 -5.49
N TRP A 45 6.55 -3.33 -6.35
CA TRP A 45 6.53 -2.68 -7.66
C TRP A 45 5.96 -3.62 -8.72
N PRO A 46 5.44 -3.10 -9.85
CA PRO A 46 5.01 -3.92 -10.97
C PRO A 46 6.04 -4.97 -11.40
N GLU A 47 7.33 -4.61 -11.40
CA GLU A 47 8.43 -5.52 -11.72
C GLU A 47 8.69 -6.61 -10.68
N ASP A 48 8.28 -6.42 -9.43
CA ASP A 48 8.39 -7.45 -8.38
C ASP A 48 7.21 -8.42 -8.45
N LEU A 49 6.02 -7.91 -8.76
CA LEU A 49 4.78 -8.70 -8.76
C LEU A 49 4.55 -9.47 -10.07
N ALA A 50 4.88 -8.90 -11.23
CA ALA A 50 4.62 -9.57 -12.50
C ALA A 50 5.28 -10.97 -12.60
N PRO A 51 6.54 -11.18 -12.16
CA PRO A 51 7.14 -12.53 -12.12
C PRO A 51 6.40 -13.51 -11.20
N LEU A 52 5.87 -13.04 -10.06
CA LEU A 52 5.10 -13.87 -9.12
C LEU A 52 3.78 -14.34 -9.74
N LEU A 53 3.20 -13.52 -10.62
CA LEU A 53 1.99 -13.86 -11.38
C LEU A 53 2.29 -14.63 -12.68
N GLY A 54 3.56 -14.88 -13.00
CA GLY A 54 3.99 -15.59 -14.21
C GLY A 54 3.74 -14.83 -15.52
N ILE A 55 3.65 -13.51 -15.46
CA ILE A 55 3.40 -12.65 -16.64
C ILE A 55 4.54 -11.66 -16.87
N ASP A 56 4.63 -11.16 -18.10
CA ASP A 56 5.58 -10.09 -18.42
C ASP A 56 5.16 -8.78 -17.73
N PRO A 57 6.10 -7.98 -17.19
CA PRO A 57 5.79 -6.67 -16.61
C PRO A 57 5.00 -5.73 -17.54
N ALA A 58 5.16 -5.86 -18.86
CA ALA A 58 4.36 -5.12 -19.83
C ALA A 58 2.87 -5.46 -19.76
N LEU A 59 2.54 -6.75 -19.67
CA LEU A 59 1.17 -7.21 -19.58
C LEU A 59 0.57 -6.83 -18.23
N TYR A 60 1.34 -6.95 -17.15
CA TYR A 60 0.92 -6.47 -15.83
C TYR A 60 0.51 -4.98 -15.89
N LEU A 61 1.34 -4.13 -16.49
CA LEU A 61 1.04 -2.71 -16.61
C LEU A 61 -0.21 -2.43 -17.45
N ALA A 62 -0.59 -3.30 -18.40
CA ALA A 62 -1.82 -3.13 -19.15
C ALA A 62 -3.09 -3.39 -18.32
N TYR A 63 -2.97 -4.09 -17.18
CA TYR A 63 -4.05 -4.23 -16.19
C TYR A 63 -4.13 -3.04 -15.22
N GLU A 64 -3.07 -2.24 -15.07
CA GLU A 64 -3.08 -1.06 -14.20
C GLU A 64 -3.35 0.26 -14.95
N TYR A 65 -3.15 0.29 -16.27
CA TYR A 65 -3.20 1.52 -17.08
C TYR A 65 -4.02 1.31 -18.36
N ASP A 66 -4.98 2.20 -18.60
CA ASP A 66 -5.85 2.23 -19.78
C ASP A 66 -5.22 2.93 -20.99
N ARG A 67 -4.35 3.92 -20.72
CA ARG A 67 -3.80 4.84 -21.72
C ARG A 67 -2.28 4.77 -21.77
N PRO A 68 -1.68 4.61 -22.97
CA PRO A 68 -0.22 4.48 -23.11
C PRO A 68 0.58 5.65 -22.54
N GLN A 69 0.01 6.86 -22.51
CA GLN A 69 0.66 8.06 -21.95
C GLN A 69 0.74 8.06 -20.41
N ASP A 70 -0.15 7.30 -19.75
CA ASP A 70 -0.23 7.27 -18.29
C ASP A 70 0.75 6.25 -17.69
N VAL A 71 1.28 5.34 -18.51
CA VAL A 71 2.30 4.35 -18.09
C VAL A 71 3.58 5.07 -17.62
N PRO A 72 4.03 4.87 -16.38
CA PRO A 72 5.13 5.63 -15.81
C PRO A 72 6.44 5.47 -16.59
N THR A 73 7.16 6.58 -16.75
CA THR A 73 8.30 6.64 -17.67
C THR A 73 9.45 5.71 -17.32
N LYS A 74 9.57 5.35 -16.04
CA LYS A 74 10.67 4.55 -15.48
C LYS A 74 10.29 3.08 -15.23
N SER A 75 9.04 2.67 -15.51
CA SER A 75 8.61 1.30 -15.27
C SER A 75 9.31 0.32 -16.20
N ALA A 76 9.70 -0.84 -15.66
CA ALA A 76 10.09 -1.98 -16.47
C ALA A 76 8.91 -2.38 -17.39
N GLY A 77 9.18 -2.85 -18.60
CA GLY A 77 8.12 -3.25 -19.53
C GLY A 77 7.35 -2.10 -20.20
N ARG A 78 7.60 -0.82 -19.90
CA ARG A 78 6.84 0.33 -20.45
C ARG A 78 6.57 0.27 -21.96
N ARG A 79 7.60 0.05 -22.77
CA ARG A 79 7.44 -0.04 -24.25
C ARG A 79 6.59 -1.24 -24.67
N GLY A 80 6.66 -2.33 -23.92
CA GLY A 80 5.77 -3.48 -24.09
C GLY A 80 4.35 -3.10 -23.71
N ALA A 81 4.15 -2.48 -22.54
CA ALA A 81 2.83 -2.09 -22.04
C ALA A 81 2.11 -1.16 -23.02
N MET A 82 2.81 -0.14 -23.54
CA MET A 82 2.25 0.75 -24.57
C MET A 82 1.84 0.00 -25.84
N ARG A 83 2.47 -1.14 -26.16
CA ARG A 83 2.07 -1.99 -27.30
C ARG A 83 0.89 -2.89 -26.92
N ALA A 84 0.94 -3.53 -25.76
CA ALA A 84 -0.15 -4.36 -25.23
C ALA A 84 -1.47 -3.59 -25.13
N ILE A 85 -1.45 -2.40 -24.52
CA ILE A 85 -2.61 -1.49 -24.41
C ILE A 85 -3.17 -1.16 -25.80
N ARG A 86 -2.30 -0.83 -26.77
CA ARG A 86 -2.74 -0.55 -28.16
C ARG A 86 -3.30 -1.77 -28.88
N ALA A 87 -2.87 -2.96 -28.50
CA ALA A 87 -3.34 -4.22 -29.03
C ALA A 87 -4.60 -4.74 -28.32
N GLY A 88 -5.03 -4.09 -27.23
CA GLY A 88 -6.13 -4.56 -26.39
C GLY A 88 -5.77 -5.80 -25.56
N GLU A 89 -4.48 -5.99 -25.27
CA GLU A 89 -3.99 -7.06 -24.39
C GLU A 89 -4.01 -6.59 -22.93
N GLY A 90 -4.79 -7.26 -22.09
CA GLY A 90 -5.07 -6.83 -20.71
C GLY A 90 -6.09 -5.70 -20.67
N SER A 91 -6.89 -5.65 -19.60
CA SER A 91 -7.91 -4.62 -19.41
C SER A 91 -7.92 -4.12 -17.97
N PRO A 92 -7.89 -2.80 -17.73
CA PRO A 92 -8.04 -2.24 -16.39
C PRO A 92 -9.46 -2.42 -15.83
N ASP A 93 -10.45 -2.68 -16.69
CA ASP A 93 -11.85 -2.91 -16.30
C ASP A 93 -12.14 -4.39 -16.00
N ASN A 94 -11.20 -5.30 -16.32
CA ASN A 94 -11.36 -6.73 -16.10
C ASN A 94 -10.01 -7.34 -15.74
N VAL A 95 -9.61 -7.16 -14.48
CA VAL A 95 -8.40 -7.75 -13.93
C VAL A 95 -8.71 -9.20 -13.53
N PRO A 96 -7.84 -10.18 -13.89
CA PRO A 96 -8.05 -11.56 -13.48
C PRO A 96 -8.15 -11.69 -11.96
N GLU A 97 -9.24 -12.31 -11.50
CA GLU A 97 -9.53 -12.54 -10.06
C GLU A 97 -8.35 -13.20 -9.35
N GLN A 98 -7.71 -14.21 -9.98
CA GLN A 98 -6.56 -14.87 -9.37
C GLN A 98 -5.40 -13.90 -9.05
N PHE A 99 -5.24 -12.78 -9.74
CA PHE A 99 -4.19 -11.81 -9.41
C PHE A 99 -4.50 -11.01 -8.15
N VAL A 100 -5.79 -10.72 -7.94
CA VAL A 100 -6.23 -10.00 -6.75
C VAL A 100 -6.24 -10.93 -5.54
N ASP A 101 -6.67 -12.18 -5.72
CA ASP A 101 -6.63 -13.21 -4.68
C ASP A 101 -5.20 -13.46 -4.18
N GLU A 102 -4.21 -13.55 -5.08
CA GLU A 102 -2.80 -13.68 -4.67
C GLU A 102 -2.34 -12.50 -3.80
N LEU A 103 -2.75 -11.27 -4.13
CA LEU A 103 -2.40 -10.11 -3.32
C LEU A 103 -3.17 -10.07 -1.99
N ALA A 104 -4.40 -10.57 -1.95
CA ALA A 104 -5.15 -10.73 -0.71
C ALA A 104 -4.46 -11.71 0.24
N GLU A 105 -3.98 -12.84 -0.28
CA GLU A 105 -3.22 -13.83 0.50
C GLU A 105 -1.87 -13.32 0.97
N MET A 106 -1.15 -12.56 0.13
CA MET A 106 0.07 -11.87 0.54
C MET A 106 -0.19 -10.84 1.65
N GLU A 107 -1.32 -10.11 1.60
CA GLU A 107 -1.70 -9.16 2.64
C GLU A 107 -2.10 -9.87 3.95
N ALA A 108 -2.82 -11.00 3.86
CA ALA A 108 -3.10 -11.85 5.02
C ALA A 108 -1.82 -12.34 5.69
N PHE A 109 -0.86 -12.84 4.91
CA PHE A 109 0.47 -13.22 5.41
C PHE A 109 1.17 -12.07 6.14
N VAL A 110 1.18 -10.87 5.54
CA VAL A 110 1.81 -9.68 6.14
C VAL A 110 1.11 -9.25 7.44
N ALA A 111 -0.22 -9.35 7.48
CA ALA A 111 -1.02 -9.00 8.66
C ALA A 111 -0.75 -9.98 9.82
N ASP A 112 -0.80 -11.28 9.54
CA ASP A 112 -0.55 -12.35 10.52
C ASP A 112 0.88 -12.25 11.09
N GLU A 113 1.88 -12.07 10.22
CA GLU A 113 3.27 -11.91 10.64
C GLU A 113 3.45 -10.66 11.53
N ALA A 114 2.80 -9.55 11.17
CA ALA A 114 2.86 -8.33 11.97
C ALA A 114 2.19 -8.50 13.34
N GLU A 115 1.04 -9.19 13.40
CA GLU A 115 0.34 -9.48 14.65
C GLU A 115 1.18 -10.37 15.57
N GLN A 116 1.76 -11.45 15.04
CA GLN A 116 2.64 -12.33 15.80
C GLN A 116 3.85 -11.58 16.40
N LEU A 117 4.48 -10.68 15.63
CA LEU A 117 5.57 -9.85 16.13
C LEU A 117 5.13 -8.90 17.25
N ILE A 118 3.91 -8.36 17.18
CA ILE A 118 3.33 -7.48 18.21
C ILE A 118 3.03 -8.28 19.47
N GLU A 119 2.44 -9.46 19.35
CA GLU A 119 2.08 -10.34 20.48
C GLU A 119 3.31 -10.89 21.20
N ALA A 120 4.36 -11.23 20.44
CA ALA A 120 5.62 -11.72 20.98
C ALA A 120 6.48 -10.62 21.64
N ALA A 121 6.13 -9.34 21.46
CA ALA A 121 6.90 -8.23 22.01
C ALA A 121 6.92 -8.28 23.55
N PRO A 122 8.09 -8.14 24.21
CA PRO A 122 8.16 -8.16 25.66
C PRO A 122 7.29 -7.05 26.27
N ALA A 123 6.70 -7.29 27.45
CA ALA A 123 5.81 -6.31 28.09
C ALA A 123 6.54 -5.04 28.59
N ALA A 124 7.85 -5.12 28.84
CA ALA A 124 8.67 -4.03 29.34
C ALA A 124 10.03 -3.95 28.62
N GLY A 125 10.62 -2.75 28.64
CA GLY A 125 11.90 -2.47 27.98
C GLY A 125 11.78 -2.21 26.48
N VAL A 126 12.95 -2.13 25.84
CA VAL A 126 13.10 -1.91 24.40
C VAL A 126 12.67 -3.18 23.66
N VAL A 127 11.73 -3.03 22.73
CA VAL A 127 11.33 -4.11 21.83
C VAL A 127 12.33 -4.19 20.69
N LYS A 128 12.90 -5.37 20.47
CA LYS A 128 13.76 -5.65 19.31
C LYS A 128 13.00 -6.53 18.34
N LEU A 129 12.91 -6.09 17.09
CA LEU A 129 12.32 -6.86 16.00
C LEU A 129 13.41 -7.19 14.99
N ASP A 130 13.43 -8.45 14.54
CA ASP A 130 14.41 -8.94 13.58
C ASP A 130 13.75 -9.15 12.21
N ALA A 131 14.27 -8.47 11.20
CA ALA A 131 13.91 -8.65 9.81
C ALA A 131 14.83 -9.70 9.17
N VAL A 132 14.24 -10.55 8.33
CA VAL A 132 14.96 -11.64 7.67
C VAL A 132 16.05 -11.07 6.74
N VAL A 133 17.22 -11.72 6.76
CA VAL A 133 18.44 -11.19 6.15
C VAL A 133 18.47 -11.29 4.64
N ASP A 134 17.84 -12.28 4.02
CA ASP A 134 17.79 -12.47 2.58
C ASP A 134 16.67 -13.43 2.16
N GLN A 135 16.49 -13.58 0.85
CA GLN A 135 15.45 -14.43 0.28
C GLN A 135 15.65 -15.91 0.59
N GLU A 136 16.89 -16.39 0.63
CA GLU A 136 17.19 -17.81 0.91
C GLU A 136 16.78 -18.18 2.33
N THR A 137 17.12 -17.32 3.30
CA THR A 137 16.72 -17.49 4.69
C THR A 137 15.19 -17.44 4.82
N PHE A 138 14.54 -16.47 4.16
CA PHE A 138 13.08 -16.34 4.18
C PHE A 138 12.38 -17.58 3.65
N THR A 139 12.79 -18.08 2.48
CA THR A 139 12.21 -19.30 1.90
C THR A 139 12.48 -20.54 2.77
N SER A 140 13.59 -20.59 3.49
CA SER A 140 13.87 -21.68 4.43
C SER A 140 13.04 -21.62 5.71
N GLU A 141 12.77 -20.43 6.23
CA GLU A 141 12.02 -20.21 7.49
C GLU A 141 10.50 -20.24 7.26
N CYS A 142 10.05 -19.81 6.08
CA CYS A 142 8.65 -19.74 5.67
C CYS A 142 8.42 -20.50 4.36
N PRO A 143 8.58 -21.85 4.32
CA PRO A 143 8.46 -22.62 3.09
C PRO A 143 7.06 -22.54 2.45
N ASP A 144 6.03 -22.32 3.27
CA ASP A 144 4.63 -22.22 2.81
C ASP A 144 4.25 -20.82 2.34
N ALA A 145 5.13 -19.81 2.50
CA ALA A 145 4.91 -18.45 2.01
C ALA A 145 5.19 -18.39 0.51
N CYS A 146 4.26 -18.93 -0.29
CA CYS A 146 4.34 -19.02 -1.74
C CYS A 146 3.02 -18.64 -2.41
N THR A 147 3.09 -18.15 -3.65
CA THR A 147 1.91 -17.90 -4.48
C THR A 147 1.14 -19.19 -4.70
N ARG A 148 -0.19 -19.14 -4.69
CA ARG A 148 -1.01 -20.34 -4.96
C ARG A 148 -0.97 -20.77 -6.42
N LEU A 149 -0.85 -19.82 -7.35
CA LEU A 149 -0.93 -20.06 -8.79
C LEU A 149 0.29 -20.83 -9.32
N LEU A 150 1.49 -20.44 -8.88
CA LEU A 150 2.76 -20.93 -9.45
C LEU A 150 3.70 -21.52 -8.42
N GLU A 151 3.31 -21.56 -7.14
CA GLU A 151 4.15 -22.02 -6.02
C GLU A 151 5.51 -21.27 -5.95
N TYR A 152 5.54 -20.02 -6.43
CA TYR A 152 6.71 -19.17 -6.32
C TYR A 152 6.82 -18.59 -4.91
N PRO A 153 7.99 -18.65 -4.27
CA PRO A 153 8.18 -18.05 -2.95
C PRO A 153 7.82 -16.57 -2.95
N TYR A 154 7.13 -16.15 -1.91
CA TYR A 154 6.90 -14.74 -1.66
C TYR A 154 8.23 -14.00 -1.53
N PRO A 155 8.28 -12.72 -1.98
CA PRO A 155 9.48 -11.94 -1.84
C PRO A 155 9.68 -11.55 -0.37
N VAL A 156 10.92 -11.65 0.13
CA VAL A 156 11.29 -11.30 1.53
C VAL A 156 10.87 -9.89 1.94
N ILE A 157 10.62 -9.00 0.98
CA ILE A 157 10.08 -7.67 1.23
C ILE A 157 8.75 -7.70 1.99
N LEU A 158 7.93 -8.75 1.85
CA LEU A 158 6.68 -8.89 2.60
C LEU A 158 6.95 -9.00 4.11
N GLN A 159 7.97 -9.76 4.51
CA GLN A 159 8.40 -9.82 5.91
C GLN A 159 8.94 -8.47 6.38
N HIS A 160 9.66 -7.73 5.53
CA HIS A 160 10.12 -6.38 5.87
C HIS A 160 8.96 -5.39 6.05
N VAL A 161 7.88 -5.54 5.29
CA VAL A 161 6.63 -4.77 5.46
C VAL A 161 5.98 -5.14 6.80
N ALA A 162 5.83 -6.42 7.11
CA ALA A 162 5.24 -6.91 8.36
C ALA A 162 6.00 -6.36 9.59
N VAL A 163 7.34 -6.49 9.61
CA VAL A 163 8.21 -5.93 10.66
C VAL A 163 8.04 -4.41 10.78
N GLY A 164 7.97 -3.71 9.65
CA GLY A 164 7.76 -2.26 9.66
C GLY A 164 6.41 -1.84 10.22
N ARG A 165 5.33 -2.56 9.88
CA ARG A 165 3.97 -2.34 10.40
C ARG A 165 3.90 -2.65 11.90
N ALA A 166 4.48 -3.77 12.34
CA ALA A 166 4.59 -4.13 13.76
C ALA A 166 5.36 -3.06 14.55
N ALA A 167 6.49 -2.59 14.02
CA ALA A 167 7.28 -1.54 14.65
C ALA A 167 6.51 -0.22 14.78
N ALA A 168 5.75 0.17 13.76
CA ALA A 168 4.94 1.38 13.78
C ALA A 168 3.80 1.29 14.79
N GLU A 169 3.14 0.13 14.89
CA GLU A 169 2.07 -0.11 15.85
C GLU A 169 2.57 -0.12 17.29
N LEU A 170 3.68 -0.79 17.57
CA LEU A 170 4.30 -0.79 18.90
C LEU A 170 4.72 0.64 19.32
N ARG A 171 5.25 1.45 18.39
CA ARG A 171 5.56 2.87 18.66
C ARG A 171 4.31 3.69 18.96
N ARG A 172 3.20 3.48 18.24
CA ARG A 172 1.90 4.10 18.56
C ARG A 172 1.44 3.75 19.97
N ARG A 173 1.70 2.53 20.43
CA ARG A 173 1.44 2.07 21.82
C ARG A 173 2.45 2.62 22.84
N GLY A 174 3.32 3.56 22.45
CA GLY A 174 4.30 4.20 23.32
C GLY A 174 5.52 3.32 23.65
N ARG A 175 5.77 2.26 22.88
CA ARG A 175 6.93 1.37 23.09
C ARG A 175 8.17 1.93 22.40
N ASP A 176 9.33 1.71 23.02
CA ASP A 176 10.62 1.93 22.35
C ASP A 176 10.96 0.71 21.49
N VAL A 177 11.25 0.92 20.21
CA VAL A 177 11.35 -0.16 19.21
C VAL A 177 12.59 0.03 18.34
N GLU A 178 13.40 -1.02 18.30
CA GLU A 178 14.55 -1.16 17.43
C GLU A 178 14.33 -2.28 16.42
N VAL A 179 14.63 -2.02 15.16
CA VAL A 179 14.54 -3.02 14.10
C VAL A 179 15.94 -3.37 13.59
N TYR A 180 16.23 -4.66 13.49
CA TYR A 180 17.50 -5.20 13.02
C TYR A 180 17.31 -6.06 11.77
N ARG A 181 18.38 -6.24 11.00
CA ARG A 181 18.52 -7.23 9.93
C ARG A 181 19.92 -7.81 10.05
N GLY A 182 20.04 -8.98 10.68
CA GLY A 182 21.31 -9.45 11.24
C GLY A 182 21.85 -8.44 12.26
N ASP A 183 23.16 -8.21 12.29
CA ASP A 183 23.79 -7.31 13.28
C ASP A 183 23.59 -5.80 13.00
N ARG A 184 22.71 -5.44 12.06
CA ARG A 184 22.59 -4.06 11.57
C ARG A 184 21.20 -3.49 11.81
N ARG A 185 21.15 -2.22 12.20
CA ARG A 185 19.90 -1.45 12.26
C ARG A 185 19.24 -1.37 10.88
N PHE A 186 17.94 -1.58 10.87
CA PHE A 186 17.11 -1.67 9.67
C PHE A 186 15.83 -0.82 9.78
N ASP A 187 15.72 0.01 10.82
CA ASP A 187 14.52 0.80 11.16
C ASP A 187 14.02 1.64 9.98
N LEU A 188 14.92 2.36 9.30
CA LEU A 188 14.55 3.24 8.19
C LEU A 188 13.98 2.46 7.01
N ALA A 189 14.57 1.30 6.70
CA ALA A 189 14.13 0.49 5.58
C ALA A 189 12.79 -0.18 5.90
N ALA A 190 12.63 -0.76 7.09
CA ALA A 190 11.37 -1.35 7.53
C ALA A 190 10.23 -0.31 7.57
N ALA A 191 10.46 0.86 8.17
CA ALA A 191 9.46 1.93 8.22
C ALA A 191 9.09 2.43 6.81
N ARG A 192 10.06 2.53 5.90
CA ARG A 192 9.79 2.89 4.50
C ARG A 192 8.97 1.83 3.77
N CYS A 193 9.31 0.55 3.95
CA CYS A 193 8.56 -0.57 3.34
C CYS A 193 7.12 -0.59 3.88
N ALA A 194 6.91 -0.41 5.18
CA ALA A 194 5.57 -0.36 5.76
C ALA A 194 4.65 0.64 5.05
N VAL A 195 5.16 1.85 4.73
CA VAL A 195 4.37 2.90 4.09
C VAL A 195 4.34 2.82 2.56
N GLY A 196 4.89 1.77 1.94
CA GLY A 196 4.79 1.54 0.48
C GLY A 196 5.62 2.50 -0.38
N LEU A 197 6.76 2.98 0.13
CA LEU A 197 7.61 3.96 -0.58
C LEU A 197 8.93 3.36 -1.10
N GLY A 198 9.35 3.81 -2.27
CA GLY A 198 10.68 3.53 -2.81
C GLY A 198 11.74 4.48 -2.27
N LYS A 199 13.01 4.05 -2.21
CA LYS A 199 14.09 4.86 -1.60
C LYS A 199 14.25 6.26 -2.19
N THR A 200 14.19 6.37 -3.52
CA THR A 200 14.32 7.67 -4.22
C THR A 200 13.14 8.58 -3.90
N GLU A 201 11.93 8.02 -3.92
CA GLU A 201 10.71 8.75 -3.60
C GLU A 201 10.71 9.22 -2.14
N THR A 202 11.08 8.36 -1.20
CA THR A 202 11.22 8.73 0.21
C THR A 202 12.24 9.84 0.41
N ALA A 203 13.40 9.77 -0.25
CA ALA A 203 14.39 10.83 -0.16
C ALA A 203 13.84 12.18 -0.63
N HIS A 204 13.15 12.21 -1.78
CA HIS A 204 12.50 13.42 -2.28
C HIS A 204 11.41 13.94 -1.34
N LEU A 205 10.51 13.06 -0.90
CA LEU A 205 9.43 13.38 0.03
C LEU A 205 9.98 14.05 1.30
N LEU A 206 11.04 13.47 1.89
CA LEU A 206 11.65 13.97 3.12
C LEU A 206 12.58 15.18 2.95
N GLY A 207 12.83 15.64 1.72
CA GLY A 207 13.76 16.72 1.43
C GLY A 207 15.23 16.34 1.66
N ILE A 208 15.57 15.05 1.57
CA ILE A 208 16.91 14.52 1.83
C ILE A 208 17.60 14.19 0.49
N ASN A 209 18.91 14.43 0.41
CA ASN A 209 19.68 13.99 -0.76
C ASN A 209 19.59 12.47 -0.95
N VAL A 210 19.24 12.02 -2.16
CA VAL A 210 19.04 10.60 -2.50
C VAL A 210 20.25 9.74 -2.12
N LYS A 211 21.48 10.17 -2.45
CA LYS A 211 22.69 9.40 -2.12
C LYS A 211 22.89 9.29 -0.60
N SER A 212 22.61 10.37 0.13
CA SER A 212 22.69 10.38 1.60
C SER A 212 21.65 9.48 2.24
N TYR A 213 20.41 9.48 1.74
CA TYR A 213 19.35 8.59 2.23
C TYR A 213 19.74 7.12 2.03
N PHE A 214 20.18 6.76 0.83
CA PHE A 214 20.66 5.40 0.52
C PHE A 214 21.83 5.00 1.42
N ALA A 215 22.79 5.89 1.65
CA ALA A 215 23.92 5.62 2.52
C ALA A 215 23.50 5.43 3.98
N ASN A 216 22.51 6.18 4.47
CA ASN A 216 21.99 6.05 5.83
C ASN A 216 21.32 4.68 6.04
N GLU A 217 20.41 4.26 5.15
CA GLU A 217 19.82 2.92 5.24
C GLU A 217 20.90 1.84 5.15
N ARG A 218 21.84 1.97 4.20
CA ARG A 218 22.93 0.99 4.01
C ARG A 218 23.91 0.94 5.17
N LYS A 219 24.00 1.95 6.02
CA LYS A 219 24.87 1.95 7.21
C LYS A 219 24.11 1.58 8.48
N GLY A 220 22.79 1.42 8.41
CA GLY A 220 21.95 1.28 9.61
C GLY A 220 21.99 2.52 10.49
N ALA A 221 22.05 3.71 9.89
CA ALA A 221 22.04 4.95 10.65
C ALA A 221 20.65 5.22 11.21
N VAL A 222 20.52 5.33 12.54
CA VAL A 222 19.28 5.76 13.19
C VAL A 222 19.14 7.27 13.00
N ARG A 223 18.14 7.68 12.21
CA ARG A 223 17.80 9.09 11.97
C ARG A 223 16.45 9.36 12.58
N GLN A 224 16.41 9.74 13.86
CA GLN A 224 15.16 9.81 14.62
C GLN A 224 14.11 10.70 13.96
N GLU A 225 14.49 11.87 13.45
CA GLU A 225 13.56 12.76 12.74
C GLU A 225 12.97 12.09 11.49
N THR A 226 13.79 11.38 10.71
CA THR A 226 13.35 10.64 9.51
C THR A 226 12.42 9.49 9.89
N LEU A 227 12.69 8.80 11.01
CA LEU A 227 11.79 7.77 11.53
C LEU A 227 10.46 8.36 11.99
N ASN A 228 10.49 9.51 12.66
CA ASN A 228 9.27 10.21 13.08
C ASN A 228 8.44 10.66 11.88
N ASP A 229 9.09 11.15 10.80
CA ASP A 229 8.39 11.50 9.56
C ASP A 229 7.71 10.26 8.95
N LEU A 230 8.40 9.12 8.87
CA LEU A 230 7.83 7.87 8.35
C LEU A 230 6.71 7.32 9.26
N GLN A 231 6.85 7.45 10.58
CA GLN A 231 5.81 7.10 11.55
C GLN A 231 4.54 7.93 11.31
N LYS A 232 4.67 9.24 11.09
CA LYS A 232 3.52 10.12 10.79
C LYS A 232 2.81 9.75 9.48
N ILE A 233 3.54 9.22 8.50
CA ILE A 233 2.93 8.71 7.27
C ILE A 233 2.15 7.42 7.57
N ASP A 234 2.73 6.49 8.35
CA ASP A 234 2.03 5.27 8.74
C ASP A 234 0.79 5.56 9.60
N ASP A 235 0.88 6.49 10.54
CA ASP A 235 -0.25 6.95 11.35
C ASP A 235 -1.36 7.56 10.46
N PHE A 236 -0.98 8.36 9.46
CA PHE A 236 -1.93 8.86 8.46
C PHE A 236 -2.61 7.74 7.67
N ILE A 237 -1.85 6.72 7.23
CA ILE A 237 -2.38 5.57 6.50
C ILE A 237 -3.39 4.82 7.38
N THR A 238 -3.03 4.51 8.62
CA THR A 238 -3.90 3.79 9.57
C THR A 238 -5.16 4.59 9.90
N ASP A 239 -5.04 5.89 10.19
CA ASP A 239 -6.19 6.76 10.44
C ASP A 239 -7.10 6.86 9.21
N THR A 240 -6.50 6.92 8.02
CA THR A 240 -7.26 7.01 6.75
C THR A 240 -7.97 5.71 6.47
N ALA A 241 -7.31 4.55 6.60
CA ALA A 241 -7.89 3.23 6.40
C ALA A 241 -9.14 3.04 7.28
N ASN A 242 -9.05 3.41 8.56
CA ASN A 242 -10.16 3.34 9.51
C ASN A 242 -11.34 4.28 9.19
N ARG A 243 -11.12 5.33 8.39
CA ARG A 243 -12.13 6.35 8.04
C ARG A 243 -12.64 6.23 6.61
N LEU A 244 -12.05 5.35 5.79
CA LEU A 244 -12.53 5.12 4.43
C LEU A 244 -13.97 4.62 4.48
N ALA A 245 -14.84 5.29 3.74
CA ALA A 245 -16.23 4.91 3.63
C ALA A 245 -16.31 3.56 2.91
N VAL A 246 -17.02 2.62 3.55
CA VAL A 246 -17.43 1.35 2.95
C VAL A 246 -18.93 1.48 2.67
N LYS A 247 -19.35 1.21 1.43
CA LYS A 247 -20.79 1.00 1.15
C LYS A 247 -20.98 -0.39 0.59
N ASP A 248 -22.10 -0.99 0.95
CA ASP A 248 -22.55 -2.25 0.38
C ASP A 248 -23.15 -1.98 -1.00
N GLU A 249 -22.62 -2.66 -2.00
CA GLU A 249 -23.15 -2.68 -3.36
C GLU A 249 -23.44 -4.15 -3.72
N SER A 250 -24.71 -4.55 -3.60
CA SER A 250 -25.15 -5.93 -3.88
C SER A 250 -24.42 -7.02 -3.05
N GLY A 251 -24.16 -6.76 -1.77
CA GLY A 251 -23.46 -7.70 -0.88
C GLY A 251 -21.94 -7.67 -0.99
N VAL A 252 -21.39 -6.69 -1.70
CA VAL A 252 -19.94 -6.43 -1.81
C VAL A 252 -19.62 -5.11 -1.11
N SER A 253 -18.63 -5.13 -0.22
CA SER A 253 -18.09 -3.94 0.43
C SER A 253 -17.20 -3.18 -0.54
N VAL A 254 -17.64 -2.00 -0.99
CA VAL A 254 -16.87 -1.16 -1.91
C VAL A 254 -16.18 -0.02 -1.16
N LEU A 255 -14.88 0.15 -1.43
CA LEU A 255 -14.04 1.25 -0.95
C LEU A 255 -13.77 2.21 -2.11
N TRP A 256 -13.94 3.52 -1.90
CA TRP A 256 -13.60 4.53 -2.92
C TRP A 256 -12.32 5.28 -2.56
N ALA A 257 -11.41 5.37 -3.53
CA ALA A 257 -10.20 6.16 -3.44
C ALA A 257 -10.03 7.01 -4.71
N THR A 258 -9.48 8.21 -4.59
CA THR A 258 -9.11 9.01 -5.77
C THR A 258 -7.67 8.72 -6.17
N ASP A 259 -7.38 8.67 -7.47
CA ASP A 259 -6.01 8.73 -7.99
C ASP A 259 -5.57 10.16 -8.34
N ASN A 260 -6.49 11.13 -8.24
CA ASN A 260 -6.23 12.52 -8.52
C ASN A 260 -5.46 13.19 -7.37
N SER A 261 -4.20 13.54 -7.66
CA SER A 261 -3.30 14.16 -6.68
C SER A 261 -3.74 15.56 -6.23
N GLU A 262 -4.55 16.28 -7.01
CA GLU A 262 -5.10 17.57 -6.60
C GLU A 262 -6.27 17.40 -5.64
N GLN A 263 -7.17 16.47 -5.94
CA GLN A 263 -8.27 16.13 -5.04
C GLN A 263 -7.76 15.59 -3.70
N PHE A 264 -6.77 14.70 -3.72
CA PHE A 264 -6.11 14.21 -2.51
C PHE A 264 -5.57 15.36 -1.65
N ARG A 265 -4.83 16.31 -2.26
CA ARG A 265 -4.27 17.47 -1.52
C ARG A 265 -5.37 18.39 -0.97
N LYS A 266 -6.48 18.53 -1.67
CA LYS A 266 -7.64 19.30 -1.21
C LYS A 266 -8.34 18.62 -0.02
N ALA A 267 -8.50 17.30 -0.07
CA ALA A 267 -9.13 16.51 0.99
C ALA A 267 -8.24 16.39 2.25
N TYR A 268 -6.92 16.31 2.06
CA TYR A 268 -5.94 16.14 3.12
C TYR A 268 -4.89 17.25 3.12
N PRO A 269 -5.26 18.52 3.38
CA PRO A 269 -4.33 19.66 3.28
C PRO A 269 -3.18 19.61 4.31
N LYS A 270 -3.33 18.80 5.37
CA LYS A 270 -2.31 18.57 6.41
C LYS A 270 -1.43 17.35 6.14
N ALA A 271 -1.68 16.56 5.09
CA ALA A 271 -0.86 15.43 4.70
C ALA A 271 0.42 15.91 4.00
N VAL A 272 1.32 16.49 4.79
CA VAL A 272 2.59 17.07 4.36
C VAL A 272 3.69 16.65 5.32
N ILE A 273 4.92 16.50 4.81
CA ILE A 273 6.10 16.35 5.66
C ILE A 273 6.45 17.72 6.24
N GLU A 274 6.43 17.85 7.57
CA GLU A 274 6.67 19.12 8.25
C GLU A 274 8.01 19.77 7.85
N ARG A 275 9.09 18.98 7.74
CA ARG A 275 10.43 19.51 7.46
C ARG A 275 10.61 20.00 6.02
N SER A 276 10.01 19.32 5.04
CA SER A 276 10.20 19.63 3.61
C SER A 276 9.01 20.37 3.00
N ALA A 277 7.90 20.47 3.72
CA ALA A 277 6.59 20.92 3.23
C ALA A 277 6.06 20.14 2.00
N ASN A 278 6.70 19.01 1.65
CA ASN A 278 6.27 18.21 0.52
C ASN A 278 4.98 17.46 0.89
N PRO A 279 3.95 17.49 0.02
CA PRO A 279 2.72 16.74 0.25
C PRO A 279 2.98 15.24 0.16
N TYR A 280 2.22 14.47 0.93
CA TYR A 280 2.20 13.03 0.79
C TYR A 280 1.73 12.67 -0.63
N PRO A 281 2.29 11.64 -1.26
CA PRO A 281 1.79 11.18 -2.54
C PRO A 281 0.39 10.58 -2.36
N VAL A 282 -0.48 10.73 -3.38
CA VAL A 282 -1.82 10.09 -3.40
C VAL A 282 -1.74 8.58 -3.18
N ARG A 283 -0.59 7.95 -3.44
CA ARG A 283 -0.33 6.55 -3.10
C ARG A 283 -0.64 6.21 -1.64
N MET A 284 -0.48 7.13 -0.69
CA MET A 284 -0.79 6.84 0.73
C MET A 284 -2.29 6.54 0.93
N LEU A 285 -3.18 7.12 0.13
CA LEU A 285 -4.60 6.76 0.11
C LEU A 285 -4.81 5.34 -0.44
N TRP A 286 -4.08 4.97 -1.49
CA TRP A 286 -4.13 3.62 -2.07
C TRP A 286 -3.58 2.54 -1.13
N VAL A 287 -2.52 2.85 -0.38
CA VAL A 287 -2.01 1.99 0.70
C VAL A 287 -3.07 1.81 1.79
N ALA A 288 -3.72 2.90 2.21
CA ALA A 288 -4.80 2.85 3.19
C ALA A 288 -6.00 2.01 2.70
N ALA A 289 -6.40 2.16 1.44
CA ALA A 289 -7.46 1.36 0.83
C ALA A 289 -7.10 -0.13 0.76
N GLY A 290 -5.85 -0.46 0.38
CA GLY A 290 -5.38 -1.85 0.35
C GLY A 290 -5.37 -2.51 1.73
N ARG A 291 -4.87 -1.81 2.76
CA ARG A 291 -4.91 -2.30 4.16
C ARG A 291 -6.35 -2.48 4.65
N ARG A 292 -7.23 -1.52 4.37
CA ARG A 292 -8.64 -1.60 4.74
C ARG A 292 -9.34 -2.76 4.05
N ALA A 293 -9.02 -3.04 2.79
CA ALA A 293 -9.54 -4.20 2.09
C ALA A 293 -9.08 -5.50 2.74
N GLY A 294 -7.80 -5.61 3.11
CA GLY A 294 -7.28 -6.77 3.86
C GLY A 294 -8.03 -7.01 5.19
N GLU A 295 -8.32 -5.96 5.96
CA GLU A 295 -9.11 -6.07 7.20
C GLU A 295 -10.53 -6.60 6.96
N LEU A 296 -11.17 -6.15 5.89
CA LEU A 296 -12.53 -6.56 5.53
C LEU A 296 -12.55 -7.99 4.97
N ASP A 297 -11.56 -8.37 4.15
CA ASP A 297 -11.39 -9.74 3.66
C ASP A 297 -11.15 -10.72 4.82
N ALA A 298 -10.31 -10.35 5.79
CA ALA A 298 -10.06 -11.14 7.00
C ALA A 298 -11.34 -11.31 7.86
N ALA A 299 -12.26 -10.35 7.79
CA ALA A 299 -13.58 -10.45 8.40
C ALA A 299 -14.60 -11.26 7.56
N GLY A 300 -14.14 -11.88 6.47
CA GLY A 300 -14.96 -12.72 5.57
C GLY A 300 -15.88 -11.92 4.64
N GLN A 301 -15.61 -10.63 4.43
CA GLN A 301 -16.40 -9.80 3.52
C GLN A 301 -15.82 -9.86 2.10
N ALA A 302 -16.68 -9.87 1.09
CA ALA A 302 -16.25 -9.63 -0.28
C ALA A 302 -15.96 -8.13 -0.45
N VAL A 303 -14.76 -7.78 -0.91
CA VAL A 303 -14.33 -6.38 -1.00
C VAL A 303 -13.89 -6.01 -2.41
N ARG A 304 -14.20 -4.78 -2.81
CA ARG A 304 -13.69 -4.16 -4.03
C ARG A 304 -13.22 -2.74 -3.76
N ILE A 305 -12.25 -2.27 -4.53
CA ILE A 305 -11.72 -0.92 -4.45
C ILE A 305 -11.98 -0.22 -5.77
N ALA A 306 -12.76 0.86 -5.73
CA ALA A 306 -13.10 1.69 -6.87
C ALA A 306 -12.29 2.99 -6.89
N ALA A 307 -11.93 3.45 -8.08
CA ALA A 307 -11.38 4.79 -8.28
C ALA A 307 -12.50 5.83 -8.47
N VAL A 308 -12.33 7.04 -7.93
CA VAL A 308 -13.19 8.20 -8.21
C VAL A 308 -12.39 9.35 -8.80
N ASP A 309 -12.95 9.96 -9.85
CA ASP A 309 -12.35 11.04 -10.64
C ASP A 309 -12.39 12.43 -9.98
#